data_AF-A0A6J6EJX7-F1
#
_entry.id   AF-A0A6J6EJX7-F1
#
_cell.length_a   1.000
_cell.length_b   1.000
_cell.length_c   1.000
_cell.angle_alpha   90.00
_cell.angle_beta   90.00
_cell.angle_gamma   90.00
#
_symmetry.space_group_name_H-M   'P 1'
#
loop_
_entity.id
_entity.type
_entity.pdbx_description
1 polymer ?
#
loop_
_entity_poly.entity_id
_entity_poly.type
_entity_poly.pdbx_seq_one_letter_code
_entity_poly.pdbx_strand_id
1 'polypeptide(L)'
;MLVGPYRFTLEDARNTIGSARTILEQMSEGREHLLADARQRLDRMLDGVDAARLDANHAARLLEPVWSIIQSATPTLRASGATHPFDDGVVASLNTGSGGVPKRAVDRVEVDFSGLVGDVQATRKHHGRPFQAVSLWSAEVIDELNAEGHSLQPGAAGENITVSGVEWSDVRPGTRLRIGDVVCDVSSYAVPCKQLAHLFVDRDFGRIHHDRDRENGEATCRVYATVITPGTIRTGDSVALEPL
;
A
#
# COMPACT_ATOMS: atom_id res chain seq x y z
N MET A 1 5.64 15.42 -14.20
CA MET A 1 6.59 14.47 -14.84
C MET A 1 5.81 13.25 -15.23
N LEU A 2 5.85 12.82 -16.50
CA LEU A 2 5.13 11.62 -16.95
C LEU A 2 6.10 10.43 -16.88
N VAL A 3 5.75 9.40 -16.11
CA VAL A 3 6.52 8.15 -16.00
C VAL A 3 5.54 7.00 -16.15
N GLY A 4 5.63 6.27 -17.27
CA GLY A 4 4.59 5.30 -17.66
C GLY A 4 3.20 5.96 -17.70
N PRO A 5 2.18 5.39 -17.05
CA PRO A 5 0.83 5.97 -17.03
C PRO A 5 0.65 7.09 -15.98
N TYR A 6 1.66 7.37 -15.15
CA TYR A 6 1.52 8.25 -13.99
C TYR A 6 2.01 9.67 -14.28
N ARG A 7 1.20 10.66 -13.90
CA ARG A 7 1.61 12.07 -13.88
C ARG A 7 2.00 12.48 -12.47
N PHE A 8 3.30 12.42 -12.19
CA PHE A 8 3.87 12.85 -10.91
C PHE A 8 3.94 14.38 -10.83
N THR A 9 3.48 14.95 -9.71
CA THR A 9 3.88 16.29 -9.29
C THR A 9 5.33 16.29 -8.79
N LEU A 10 5.91 17.48 -8.53
CA LEU A 10 7.23 17.56 -7.91
C LEU A 10 7.23 16.88 -6.53
N GLU A 11 6.17 17.08 -5.75
CA GLU A 11 6.08 16.49 -4.42
C GLU A 11 5.95 14.97 -4.47
N ASP A 12 5.16 14.42 -5.41
CA ASP A 12 5.10 12.97 -5.63
C ASP A 12 6.46 12.39 -5.98
N ALA A 13 7.21 13.09 -6.85
CA ALA A 13 8.54 12.64 -7.25
C ALA A 13 9.52 12.64 -6.08
N ARG A 14 9.57 13.74 -5.30
CA ARG A 14 10.41 13.83 -4.09
C ARG A 14 10.07 12.76 -3.07
N ASN A 15 8.78 12.54 -2.82
CA ASN A 15 8.32 11.52 -1.88
C ASN A 15 8.67 10.11 -2.36
N THR A 16 8.47 9.82 -3.65
CA THR A 16 8.80 8.51 -4.24
C THR A 16 10.29 8.25 -4.16
N ILE A 17 11.13 9.22 -4.53
CA ILE A 17 12.59 9.12 -4.45
C ILE A 17 13.05 8.97 -2.99
N GLY A 18 12.51 9.77 -2.08
CA GLY A 18 12.86 9.73 -0.66
C GLY A 18 12.43 8.45 0.06
N SER A 19 11.31 7.83 -0.37
CA SER A 19 10.80 6.58 0.20
C SER A 19 11.33 5.33 -0.49
N ALA A 20 12.05 5.44 -1.61
CA ALA A 20 12.40 4.30 -2.46
C ALA A 20 13.16 3.19 -1.71
N ARG A 21 14.11 3.55 -0.83
CA ARG A 21 14.88 2.57 -0.05
C ARG A 21 13.99 1.81 0.91
N THR A 22 13.15 2.52 1.67
CA THR A 22 12.20 1.93 2.61
C THR A 22 11.15 1.06 1.92
N ILE A 23 10.64 1.49 0.76
CA ILE A 23 9.71 0.69 -0.04
C ILE A 23 10.37 -0.64 -0.42
N LEU A 24 11.58 -0.59 -0.98
CA LEU A 24 12.26 -1.81 -1.42
C LEU A 24 12.64 -2.71 -0.24
N GLU A 25 13.05 -2.13 0.89
CA GLU A 25 13.31 -2.85 2.14
C GLU A 25 12.08 -3.63 2.60
N GLN A 26 10.92 -2.96 2.72
CA GLN A 26 9.66 -3.59 3.11
C GLN A 26 9.23 -4.67 2.11
N MET A 27 9.32 -4.41 0.80
CA MET A 27 9.00 -5.41 -0.23
C MET A 27 9.90 -6.64 -0.11
N SER A 28 11.15 -6.47 0.32
CA SER A 28 12.14 -7.53 0.44
C SER A 28 12.17 -8.23 1.80
N GLU A 29 11.27 -7.88 2.73
CA GLU A 29 11.30 -8.41 4.11
C GLU A 29 11.27 -9.94 4.14
N GLY A 30 12.30 -10.54 4.76
CA GLY A 30 12.53 -12.00 4.82
C GLY A 30 12.96 -12.63 3.48
N ARG A 31 13.25 -11.79 2.48
CA ARG A 31 13.49 -12.12 1.06
C ARG A 31 14.57 -11.22 0.45
N GLU A 32 15.48 -10.69 1.26
CA GLU A 32 16.39 -9.59 0.89
C GLU A 32 17.33 -9.99 -0.25
N HIS A 33 17.76 -11.24 -0.27
CA HIS A 33 18.65 -11.78 -1.29
C HIS A 33 18.05 -11.74 -2.71
N LEU A 34 16.72 -11.79 -2.85
CA LEU A 34 16.03 -11.74 -4.14
C LEU A 34 16.05 -10.35 -4.77
N LEU A 35 16.17 -9.30 -3.95
CA LEU A 35 16.17 -7.90 -4.38
C LEU A 35 17.52 -7.20 -4.14
N ALA A 36 18.59 -7.95 -3.85
CA ALA A 36 19.91 -7.41 -3.53
C ALA A 36 20.47 -6.51 -4.66
N ASP A 37 20.33 -6.93 -5.93
CA ASP A 37 20.79 -6.16 -7.08
C ASP A 37 19.96 -4.89 -7.32
N ALA A 38 18.65 -4.96 -7.08
CA ALA A 38 17.76 -3.80 -7.13
C ALA A 38 18.17 -2.79 -6.04
N ARG A 39 18.42 -3.26 -4.82
CA ARG A 39 18.86 -2.44 -3.68
C ARG A 39 20.19 -1.78 -3.95
N GLN A 40 21.19 -2.53 -4.42
CA GLN A 40 22.51 -1.97 -4.71
C GLN A 40 22.48 -0.90 -5.81
N ARG A 41 21.65 -1.09 -6.85
CA ARG A 41 21.44 -0.08 -7.90
C ARG A 41 20.80 1.18 -7.34
N LEU A 42 19.74 1.02 -6.55
CA LEU A 42 19.05 2.13 -5.90
C LEU A 42 20.00 2.90 -4.96
N ASP A 43 20.84 2.18 -4.22
CA ASP A 43 21.76 2.77 -3.26
C ASP A 43 22.79 3.67 -3.93
N ARG A 44 23.36 3.22 -5.07
CA ARG A 44 24.27 4.02 -5.89
C ARG A 44 23.60 5.25 -6.49
N MET A 45 22.36 5.11 -6.96
CA MET A 45 21.63 6.21 -7.59
C MET A 45 21.25 7.32 -6.60
N LEU A 46 20.96 6.93 -5.36
CA LEU A 46 20.48 7.85 -4.32
C LEU A 46 21.59 8.25 -3.33
N ASP A 47 22.85 7.99 -3.66
CA ASP A 47 23.97 8.40 -2.82
C ASP A 47 24.08 9.94 -2.81
N GLY A 48 24.16 10.52 -1.60
CA GLY A 48 24.18 11.97 -1.40
C GLY A 48 22.91 12.73 -1.84
N VAL A 49 21.84 12.04 -2.24
CA VAL A 49 20.60 12.69 -2.70
C VAL A 49 19.72 13.10 -1.52
N ASP A 50 19.54 14.41 -1.33
CA ASP A 50 18.48 14.95 -0.47
C ASP A 50 17.19 15.14 -1.28
N ALA A 51 16.30 14.15 -1.20
CA ALA A 51 15.06 14.12 -1.96
C ALA A 51 14.15 15.34 -1.65
N ALA A 52 14.17 15.87 -0.43
CA ALA A 52 13.33 17.01 -0.05
C ALA A 52 13.74 18.31 -0.76
N ARG A 53 15.00 18.39 -1.22
CA ARG A 53 15.59 19.59 -1.84
C ARG A 53 15.71 19.51 -3.36
N LEU A 54 15.34 18.39 -3.99
CA LEU A 54 15.42 18.22 -5.44
C LEU A 54 14.57 19.24 -6.17
N ASP A 55 15.13 20.00 -7.12
CA ASP A 55 14.31 20.77 -8.06
C ASP A 55 13.61 19.84 -9.09
N ALA A 56 12.75 20.41 -9.93
CA ALA A 56 11.98 19.66 -10.92
C ALA A 56 12.86 18.93 -11.95
N ASN A 57 14.01 19.49 -12.32
CA ASN A 57 14.89 18.89 -13.33
C ASN A 57 15.65 17.69 -12.75
N HIS A 58 16.17 17.82 -11.52
CA HIS A 58 16.84 16.72 -10.83
C HIS A 58 15.85 15.61 -10.48
N ALA A 59 14.66 15.95 -9.98
CA ALA A 59 13.60 14.98 -9.70
C ALA A 59 13.20 14.21 -10.96
N ALA A 60 13.01 14.87 -12.11
CA ALA A 60 12.65 14.22 -13.36
C ALA A 60 13.70 13.20 -13.83
N ARG A 61 15.01 13.48 -13.66
CA ARG A 61 16.09 12.56 -14.05
C ARG A 61 16.18 11.32 -13.17
N LEU A 62 15.88 11.45 -11.88
CA LEU A 62 15.97 10.35 -10.93
C LEU A 62 14.69 9.51 -10.87
N LEU A 63 13.53 10.13 -11.07
CA LEU A 63 12.24 9.50 -10.82
C LEU A 63 12.01 8.25 -11.66
N GLU A 64 12.20 8.33 -12.98
CA GLU A 64 11.94 7.20 -13.87
C GLU A 64 12.78 5.94 -13.53
N PRO A 65 14.12 6.02 -13.39
CA PRO A 65 14.89 4.83 -13.05
C PRO A 65 14.63 4.34 -11.61
N VAL A 66 14.37 5.24 -10.64
CA VAL A 66 13.97 4.83 -9.29
C VAL A 66 12.63 4.08 -9.31
N TRP A 67 11.66 4.62 -10.03
CA TRP A 67 10.32 4.03 -10.14
C TRP A 67 10.36 2.68 -10.86
N SER A 68 11.19 2.56 -11.90
CA SER A 68 11.44 1.30 -12.61
C SER A 68 11.99 0.22 -11.67
N ILE A 69 12.94 0.56 -10.79
CA ILE A 69 13.46 -0.38 -9.78
C ILE A 69 12.34 -0.84 -8.84
N ILE A 70 11.53 0.08 -8.32
CA ILE A 70 10.42 -0.25 -7.42
C ILE A 70 9.41 -1.17 -8.13
N GLN A 71 8.99 -0.83 -9.34
CA GLN A 71 8.03 -1.64 -10.10
C GLN A 71 8.56 -3.01 -10.52
N SER A 72 9.89 -3.18 -10.61
CA SER A 72 10.51 -4.47 -10.91
C SER A 72 10.53 -5.43 -9.71
N ALA A 73 10.33 -4.94 -8.49
CA ALA A 73 10.46 -5.72 -7.27
C ALA A 73 9.40 -6.83 -7.18
N THR A 74 8.11 -6.50 -7.33
CA THR A 74 7.03 -7.50 -7.23
C THR A 74 7.14 -8.58 -8.31
N PRO A 75 7.32 -8.29 -9.61
CA PRO A 75 7.55 -9.33 -10.61
C PRO A 75 8.73 -10.25 -10.29
N THR A 76 9.83 -9.71 -9.76
CA THR A 76 11.01 -10.50 -9.35
C THR A 76 10.68 -11.45 -8.20
N LEU A 77 9.99 -10.95 -7.17
CA LEU A 77 9.55 -11.76 -6.03
C LEU A 77 8.56 -12.85 -6.44
N ARG A 78 7.60 -12.51 -7.30
CA ARG A 78 6.64 -13.48 -7.84
C ARG A 78 7.33 -14.60 -8.62
N ALA A 79 8.22 -14.26 -9.56
CA ALA A 79 8.95 -15.24 -10.35
C ALA A 79 9.82 -16.20 -9.51
N SER A 80 10.20 -15.80 -8.30
CA SER A 80 10.96 -16.66 -7.36
C SER A 80 10.10 -17.66 -6.57
N GLY A 81 8.77 -17.56 -6.63
CA GLY A 81 7.85 -18.36 -5.81
C GLY A 81 7.77 -17.94 -4.34
N ALA A 82 8.28 -16.75 -3.99
CA ALA A 82 8.32 -16.25 -2.61
C ALA A 82 7.00 -15.58 -2.14
N THR A 83 5.87 -15.99 -2.73
CA THR A 83 4.51 -15.54 -2.41
C THR A 83 3.61 -16.76 -2.24
N HIS A 84 2.77 -16.77 -1.19
CA HIS A 84 1.84 -17.86 -0.94
C HIS A 84 0.53 -17.64 -1.70
N PRO A 85 0.08 -18.61 -2.50
CA PRO A 85 -1.15 -18.46 -3.29
C PRO A 85 -2.38 -18.50 -2.39
N PHE A 86 -3.36 -17.65 -2.73
CA PHE A 86 -4.72 -17.69 -2.21
C PHE A 86 -5.68 -17.19 -3.29
N ASP A 87 -6.89 -17.76 -3.35
CA ASP A 87 -7.91 -17.44 -4.35
C ASP A 87 -9.35 -17.32 -3.79
N ASP A 88 -9.52 -17.52 -2.48
CA ASP A 88 -10.83 -17.54 -1.81
C ASP A 88 -11.23 -16.21 -1.16
N GLY A 89 -10.44 -15.15 -1.36
CA GLY A 89 -10.73 -13.85 -0.78
C GLY A 89 -11.89 -13.14 -1.46
N VAL A 90 -12.55 -12.24 -0.73
CA VAL A 90 -13.60 -11.36 -1.27
C VAL A 90 -13.47 -9.93 -0.74
N VAL A 91 -13.99 -8.98 -1.51
CA VAL A 91 -14.16 -7.59 -1.07
C VAL A 91 -15.32 -7.51 -0.08
N ALA A 92 -15.02 -7.35 1.20
CA ALA A 92 -16.01 -7.21 2.26
C ALA A 92 -16.61 -5.79 2.31
N SER A 93 -15.80 -4.76 2.05
CA SER A 93 -16.26 -3.37 2.00
C SER A 93 -15.40 -2.51 1.09
N LEU A 94 -16.03 -1.54 0.43
CA LEU A 94 -15.37 -0.48 -0.33
C LEU A 94 -15.69 0.86 0.31
N ASN A 95 -14.65 1.67 0.56
CA ASN A 95 -14.78 2.92 1.29
C ASN A 95 -14.07 4.07 0.55
N THR A 96 -14.79 5.17 0.37
CA THR A 96 -14.28 6.41 -0.22
C THR A 96 -14.56 7.60 0.70
N GLY A 97 -13.76 8.65 0.63
CA GLY A 97 -13.94 9.83 1.47
C GLY A 97 -13.43 11.11 0.84
N SER A 98 -13.95 12.25 1.30
CA SER A 98 -13.56 13.58 0.84
C SER A 98 -12.48 14.22 1.72
N GLY A 99 -11.60 13.41 2.33
CA GLY A 99 -10.44 13.92 3.08
C GLY A 99 -10.49 13.76 4.60
N GLY A 100 -10.90 12.58 5.10
CA GLY A 100 -10.87 12.26 6.53
C GLY A 100 -11.22 10.81 6.82
N VAL A 101 -11.26 10.48 8.11
CA VAL A 101 -11.75 9.21 8.66
C VAL A 101 -13.00 9.47 9.51
N PRO A 102 -14.02 8.60 9.49
CA PRO A 102 -14.11 7.37 8.69
C PRO A 102 -14.39 7.66 7.21
N LYS A 103 -13.91 6.77 6.33
CA LYS A 103 -14.37 6.73 4.93
C LYS A 103 -15.79 6.14 4.88
N ARG A 104 -16.55 6.49 3.84
CA ARG A 104 -17.94 6.05 3.64
C ARG A 104 -18.02 4.85 2.71
N ALA A 105 -18.84 3.88 3.09
CA ALA A 105 -19.12 2.71 2.28
C ALA A 105 -19.77 3.07 0.92
N VAL A 106 -19.39 2.34 -0.12
CA VAL A 106 -19.96 2.37 -1.47
C VAL A 106 -20.06 0.94 -2.01
N ASP A 107 -21.00 0.65 -2.91
CA ASP A 107 -21.16 -0.72 -3.45
C ASP A 107 -20.22 -1.01 -4.63
N ARG A 108 -19.75 0.05 -5.30
CA ARG A 108 -18.92 0.00 -6.50
C ARG A 108 -18.01 1.22 -6.53
N VAL A 109 -16.77 1.02 -6.98
CA VAL A 109 -15.83 2.11 -7.25
C VAL A 109 -15.02 1.86 -8.51
N GLU A 110 -14.69 2.92 -9.23
CA GLU A 110 -13.70 2.90 -10.30
C GLU A 110 -12.33 3.21 -9.72
N VAL A 111 -11.31 2.48 -10.17
CA VAL A 111 -9.94 2.63 -9.69
C VAL A 111 -9.05 2.97 -10.87
N ASP A 112 -8.35 4.10 -10.77
CA ASP A 112 -7.35 4.54 -11.73
C ASP A 112 -5.93 4.46 -11.14
N PHE A 113 -4.92 4.87 -11.91
CA PHE A 113 -3.52 4.89 -11.47
C PHE A 113 -3.25 5.81 -10.27
N SER A 114 -4.17 6.73 -9.95
CA SER A 114 -4.09 7.62 -8.79
C SER A 114 -4.89 7.14 -7.58
N GLY A 115 -5.71 6.09 -7.73
CA GLY A 115 -6.46 5.46 -6.65
C GLY A 115 -7.95 5.32 -6.97
N LEU A 116 -8.77 5.26 -5.92
CA LEU A 116 -10.23 5.17 -6.04
C LEU A 116 -10.81 6.52 -6.51
N VAL A 117 -11.57 6.50 -7.60
CA VAL A 117 -12.28 7.68 -8.10
C VAL A 117 -13.29 8.14 -7.05
N GLY A 118 -13.23 9.43 -6.69
CA GLY A 118 -14.05 10.02 -5.63
C GLY A 118 -13.40 9.98 -4.24
N ASP A 119 -12.25 9.31 -4.09
CA ASP A 119 -11.46 9.37 -2.87
C ASP A 119 -10.49 10.55 -2.92
N VAL A 120 -10.77 11.59 -2.14
CA VAL A 120 -9.91 12.76 -2.03
C VAL A 120 -9.09 12.66 -0.75
N GLN A 121 -7.77 12.66 -0.90
CA GLN A 121 -6.86 12.79 0.23
C GLN A 121 -6.75 14.27 0.61
N ALA A 122 -7.20 14.64 1.82
CA ALA A 122 -7.23 16.05 2.29
C ALA A 122 -5.86 16.73 2.26
N THR A 123 -4.77 15.96 2.35
CA THR A 123 -3.40 16.48 2.19
C THR A 123 -2.57 15.54 1.31
N ARG A 124 -2.00 16.06 0.22
CA ARG A 124 -1.05 15.32 -0.62
C ARG A 124 0.39 15.30 -0.07
N LYS A 125 0.63 16.06 1.00
CA LYS A 125 1.93 16.09 1.70
C LYS A 125 2.31 14.71 2.27
N HIS A 126 1.30 13.94 2.73
CA HIS A 126 1.52 12.67 3.42
C HIS A 126 0.81 11.46 2.79
N HIS A 127 -0.10 11.64 1.80
CA HIS A 127 -0.94 10.57 1.25
C HIS A 127 -1.22 10.76 -0.26
N GLY A 128 -1.75 9.71 -0.92
CA GLY A 128 -2.22 9.77 -2.31
C GLY A 128 -1.09 9.74 -3.36
N ARG A 129 0.05 9.16 -2.99
CA ARG A 129 1.19 8.95 -3.90
C ARG A 129 0.89 7.75 -4.81
N PRO A 130 1.51 7.62 -6.00
CA PRO A 130 1.28 6.45 -6.86
C PRO A 130 1.51 5.11 -6.16
N PHE A 131 2.50 5.05 -5.26
CA PHE A 131 2.76 3.87 -4.43
C PHE A 131 1.81 3.71 -3.23
N GLN A 132 0.85 4.61 -3.02
CA GLN A 132 -0.15 4.59 -1.95
C GLN A 132 -1.56 4.80 -2.51
N ALA A 133 -1.77 4.41 -3.77
CA ALA A 133 -3.02 4.67 -4.51
C ALA A 133 -4.22 3.96 -3.87
N VAL A 134 -4.00 2.78 -3.30
CA VAL A 134 -5.03 1.98 -2.62
C VAL A 134 -4.56 1.62 -1.22
N SER A 135 -5.41 1.78 -0.22
CA SER A 135 -5.20 1.29 1.15
C SER A 135 -6.08 0.07 1.40
N LEU A 136 -5.51 -1.03 1.90
CA LEU A 136 -6.22 -2.29 2.17
C LEU A 136 -6.15 -2.67 3.65
N TRP A 137 -7.19 -3.37 4.12
CA TRP A 137 -7.19 -4.03 5.42
C TRP A 137 -8.02 -5.32 5.43
N SER A 138 -7.87 -6.14 6.46
CA SER A 138 -8.62 -7.38 6.66
C SER A 138 -9.80 -7.17 7.62
N ALA A 139 -10.93 -7.80 7.30
CA ALA A 139 -12.10 -7.86 8.16
C ALA A 139 -11.81 -8.68 9.43
N GLU A 140 -11.06 -9.78 9.30
CA GLU A 140 -10.65 -10.64 10.40
C GLU A 140 -9.77 -9.88 11.40
N VAL A 141 -8.80 -9.09 10.92
CA VAL A 141 -7.99 -8.23 11.79
C VAL A 141 -8.85 -7.19 12.52
N ILE A 142 -9.84 -6.60 11.82
CA ILE A 142 -10.79 -5.67 12.47
C ILE A 142 -11.57 -6.38 13.58
N ASP A 143 -12.02 -7.61 13.36
CA ASP A 143 -12.76 -8.40 14.34
C ASP A 143 -11.90 -8.80 15.54
N GLU A 144 -10.64 -9.21 15.30
CA GLU A 144 -9.65 -9.49 16.36
C GLU A 144 -9.42 -8.27 17.25
N LEU A 145 -9.16 -7.12 16.64
CA LEU A 145 -8.96 -5.86 17.36
C LEU A 145 -10.21 -5.43 18.14
N ASN A 146 -11.41 -5.66 17.59
CA ASN A 146 -12.67 -5.41 18.30
C ASN A 146 -12.86 -6.37 19.48
N ALA A 147 -12.41 -7.63 19.37
CA ALA A 147 -12.41 -8.58 20.48
C ALA A 147 -11.46 -8.15 21.62
N GLU A 148 -10.39 -7.41 21.31
CA GLU A 148 -9.53 -6.74 22.29
C GLU A 148 -10.17 -5.49 22.92
N GLY A 149 -11.37 -5.09 22.47
CA GLY A 149 -12.13 -3.94 22.99
C GLY A 149 -11.95 -2.64 22.20
N HIS A 150 -11.29 -2.67 21.04
CA HIS A 150 -11.25 -1.53 20.12
C HIS A 150 -12.62 -1.28 19.46
N SER A 151 -12.78 -0.10 18.87
CA SER A 151 -14.05 0.32 18.23
C SER A 151 -13.81 0.61 16.75
N LEU A 152 -13.53 -0.43 15.99
CA LEU A 152 -13.21 -0.38 14.57
C LEU A 152 -14.39 -0.87 13.74
N GLN A 153 -14.56 -0.27 12.58
CA GLN A 153 -15.49 -0.69 11.53
C GLN A 153 -14.77 -0.53 10.18
N PRO A 154 -15.19 -1.24 9.13
CA PRO A 154 -14.66 -1.00 7.78
C PRO A 154 -14.71 0.49 7.40
N GLY A 155 -13.59 0.98 6.87
CA GLY A 155 -13.34 2.38 6.51
C GLY A 155 -12.95 3.28 7.69
N ALA A 156 -13.05 2.83 8.94
CA ALA A 156 -12.79 3.66 10.12
C ALA A 156 -11.32 4.08 10.22
N ALA A 157 -10.42 3.21 9.78
CA ALA A 157 -9.00 3.47 9.86
C ALA A 157 -8.41 4.08 8.58
N GLY A 158 -9.28 4.38 7.61
CA GLY A 158 -8.94 5.05 6.36
C GLY A 158 -8.52 4.11 5.23
N GLU A 159 -8.73 2.81 5.39
CA GLU A 159 -8.64 1.84 4.30
C GLU A 159 -9.71 2.07 3.24
N ASN A 160 -9.34 1.87 1.98
CA ASN A 160 -10.24 1.93 0.84
C ASN A 160 -10.97 0.61 0.62
N ILE A 161 -10.27 -0.50 0.84
CA ILE A 161 -10.78 -1.83 0.57
C ILE A 161 -10.58 -2.66 1.83
N THR A 162 -11.68 -3.17 2.37
CA THR A 162 -11.64 -4.21 3.40
C THR A 162 -11.88 -5.54 2.70
N VAL A 163 -10.97 -6.50 2.90
CA VAL A 163 -11.06 -7.85 2.33
C VAL A 163 -11.36 -8.85 3.43
N SER A 164 -11.91 -10.01 3.07
CA SER A 164 -12.12 -11.14 3.96
C SER A 164 -11.80 -12.46 3.26
N GLY A 165 -11.54 -13.52 4.02
CA GLY A 165 -11.18 -14.85 3.50
C GLY A 165 -9.75 -14.93 2.99
N VAL A 166 -8.89 -13.99 3.38
CA VAL A 166 -7.47 -13.94 2.98
C VAL A 166 -6.61 -14.03 4.22
N GLU A 167 -5.59 -14.89 4.19
CA GLU A 167 -4.53 -14.90 5.20
C GLU A 167 -3.81 -13.55 5.16
N TRP A 168 -4.06 -12.71 6.17
CA TRP A 168 -3.63 -11.30 6.11
C TRP A 168 -2.10 -11.17 6.13
N SER A 169 -1.40 -12.12 6.76
CA SER A 169 0.07 -12.16 6.74
C SER A 169 0.66 -12.35 5.34
N ASP A 170 -0.11 -12.90 4.39
CA ASP A 170 0.27 -13.02 2.99
C ASP A 170 0.04 -11.74 2.20
N VAL A 171 -0.78 -10.80 2.69
CA VAL A 171 -1.04 -9.50 2.06
C VAL A 171 0.01 -8.48 2.50
N ARG A 172 1.27 -8.75 2.19
CA ARG A 172 2.43 -7.94 2.60
C ARG A 172 3.15 -7.26 1.42
N PRO A 173 3.98 -6.23 1.65
CA PRO A 173 4.73 -5.58 0.58
C PRO A 173 5.48 -6.56 -0.33
N GLY A 174 5.50 -6.27 -1.63
CA GLY A 174 6.09 -7.14 -2.66
C GLY A 174 5.17 -8.25 -3.16
N THR A 175 3.91 -8.28 -2.74
CA THR A 175 2.87 -9.17 -3.28
C THR A 175 2.01 -8.47 -4.33
N ARG A 176 1.39 -9.26 -5.21
CA ARG A 176 0.47 -8.76 -6.22
C ARG A 176 -0.90 -9.38 -6.06
N LEU A 177 -1.90 -8.52 -6.02
CA LEU A 177 -3.29 -8.89 -5.82
C LEU A 177 -4.09 -8.59 -7.08
N ARG A 178 -5.05 -9.47 -7.38
CA ARG A 178 -6.17 -9.19 -8.27
C ARG A 178 -7.43 -9.02 -7.41
N ILE A 179 -8.09 -7.88 -7.55
CA ILE A 179 -9.28 -7.48 -6.79
C ILE A 179 -10.34 -7.04 -7.79
N GLY A 180 -11.33 -7.90 -8.05
CA GLY A 180 -12.24 -7.70 -9.19
C GLY A 180 -11.46 -7.54 -10.50
N ASP A 181 -11.67 -6.42 -11.19
CA ASP A 181 -10.98 -6.08 -12.45
C ASP A 181 -9.59 -5.44 -12.24
N VAL A 182 -9.23 -5.10 -10.99
CA VAL A 182 -8.04 -4.31 -10.66
C VAL A 182 -6.87 -5.21 -10.28
N VAL A 183 -5.69 -4.88 -10.76
CA VAL A 183 -4.42 -5.51 -10.33
C VAL A 183 -3.58 -4.50 -9.58
N CYS A 184 -3.08 -4.87 -8.41
CA CYS A 184 -2.30 -4.00 -7.52
C CYS A 184 -1.04 -4.68 -6.98
N ASP A 185 0.05 -3.93 -6.91
CA ASP A 185 1.27 -4.32 -6.18
C ASP A 185 1.26 -3.71 -4.78
N VAL A 186 1.25 -4.55 -3.74
CA VAL A 186 1.40 -4.10 -2.36
C VAL A 186 2.79 -3.50 -2.20
N SER A 187 2.86 -2.23 -1.85
CA SER A 187 4.08 -1.42 -1.94
C SER A 187 4.72 -1.15 -0.58
N SER A 188 3.92 -1.00 0.47
CA SER A 188 4.39 -0.59 1.79
C SER A 188 3.34 -0.83 2.86
N TYR A 189 3.77 -0.92 4.11
CA TYR A 189 2.86 -0.90 5.25
C TYR A 189 2.36 0.53 5.52
N ALA A 190 1.11 0.66 5.95
CA ALA A 190 0.50 1.94 6.26
C ALA A 190 0.75 2.33 7.72
N VAL A 191 1.64 3.30 7.93
CA VAL A 191 1.93 3.85 9.26
C VAL A 191 0.65 4.44 9.87
N PRO A 192 0.22 4.00 11.07
CA PRO A 192 -0.97 4.52 11.72
C PRO A 192 -0.77 5.97 12.19
N CYS A 193 -1.82 6.78 12.13
CA CYS A 193 -1.75 8.20 12.48
C CYS A 193 -2.52 8.52 13.77
N LYS A 194 -2.13 9.60 14.45
CA LYS A 194 -2.76 10.05 15.70
C LYS A 194 -4.27 10.31 15.57
N GLN A 195 -4.79 10.56 14.37
CA GLN A 195 -6.24 10.74 14.16
C GLN A 195 -7.01 9.45 14.51
N LEU A 196 -6.37 8.28 14.45
CA LEU A 196 -6.98 6.99 14.80
C LEU A 196 -7.04 6.73 16.30
N ALA A 197 -6.35 7.53 17.13
CA ALA A 197 -6.20 7.29 18.57
C ALA A 197 -7.54 7.12 19.32
N HIS A 198 -8.65 7.67 18.82
CA HIS A 198 -9.95 7.53 19.44
C HIS A 198 -10.64 6.17 19.20
N LEU A 199 -10.13 5.37 18.25
CA LEU A 199 -10.65 4.05 17.89
C LEU A 199 -10.01 2.93 18.73
N PHE A 200 -8.88 3.21 19.36
CA PHE A 200 -8.06 2.23 20.09
C PHE A 200 -8.18 2.41 21.61
N VAL A 201 -8.18 1.29 22.32
CA VAL A 201 -8.12 1.23 23.79
C VAL A 201 -6.84 1.93 24.24
N ASP A 202 -6.93 2.68 25.34
CA ASP A 202 -5.84 3.51 25.87
C ASP A 202 -5.23 4.50 24.87
N ARG A 203 -5.93 4.75 23.75
CA ARG A 203 -5.45 5.54 22.63
C ARG A 203 -4.20 4.98 21.95
N ASP A 204 -3.91 3.69 22.12
CA ASP A 204 -2.73 3.03 21.57
C ASP A 204 -2.93 2.60 20.10
N PHE A 205 -3.04 3.59 19.21
CA PHE A 205 -3.09 3.33 17.75
C PHE A 205 -1.80 2.70 17.21
N GLY A 206 -0.72 2.61 18.02
CA GLY A 206 0.48 1.86 17.68
C GLY A 206 0.27 0.36 17.63
N ARG A 207 -0.87 -0.15 18.16
CA ARG A 207 -1.28 -1.55 18.10
C ARG A 207 -1.24 -2.16 16.69
N ILE A 208 -1.51 -1.33 15.67
CA ILE A 208 -1.54 -1.72 14.24
C ILE A 208 -0.30 -1.24 13.46
N HIS A 209 0.83 -1.06 14.15
CA HIS A 209 2.08 -0.62 13.54
C HIS A 209 2.94 -1.82 13.14
N HIS A 210 3.40 -1.84 11.89
CA HIS A 210 4.19 -2.96 11.34
C HIS A 210 5.44 -3.34 12.15
N ASP A 211 6.15 -2.39 12.77
CA ASP A 211 7.26 -2.75 13.68
C ASP A 211 6.82 -3.59 14.90
N ARG A 212 5.64 -3.30 15.47
CA ARG A 212 5.11 -4.10 16.58
C ARG A 212 4.63 -5.46 16.11
N ASP A 213 3.98 -5.50 14.95
CA ASP A 213 3.62 -6.75 14.27
C ASP A 213 4.86 -7.65 14.10
N ARG A 214 5.95 -7.09 13.59
CA ARG A 214 7.23 -7.80 13.42
C ARG A 214 7.84 -8.29 14.74
N GLU A 215 7.77 -7.48 15.79
CA GLU A 215 8.26 -7.86 17.13
C GLU A 215 7.43 -8.98 17.77
N ASN A 216 6.11 -8.98 17.53
CA ASN A 216 5.17 -9.93 18.12
C ASN A 216 4.89 -11.17 17.26
N GLY A 217 5.32 -11.16 15.98
CA GLY A 217 4.97 -12.21 15.03
C GLY A 217 3.52 -12.16 14.58
N GLU A 218 2.94 -10.97 14.50
CA GLU A 218 1.56 -10.72 14.09
C GLU A 218 1.50 -10.05 12.70
N ALA A 219 0.30 -9.91 12.16
CA ALA A 219 0.02 -9.10 10.98
C ALA A 219 -1.29 -8.35 11.22
N THR A 220 -1.23 -7.12 11.72
CA THR A 220 -2.41 -6.29 11.99
C THR A 220 -2.39 -4.98 11.23
N CYS A 221 -1.23 -4.60 10.70
CA CYS A 221 -1.03 -3.36 9.96
C CYS A 221 -1.80 -3.36 8.64
N ARG A 222 -2.33 -2.18 8.28
CA ARG A 222 -2.85 -1.91 6.93
C ARG A 222 -1.71 -1.90 5.92
N VAL A 223 -2.06 -2.09 4.65
CA VAL A 223 -1.09 -1.96 3.55
C VAL A 223 -1.53 -0.95 2.51
N TYR A 224 -0.54 -0.35 1.86
CA TYR A 224 -0.71 0.44 0.67
C TYR A 224 -0.35 -0.37 -0.57
N ALA A 225 -1.00 -0.04 -1.69
CA ALA A 225 -0.73 -0.66 -2.97
C ALA A 225 -0.69 0.35 -4.13
N THR A 226 0.09 -0.02 -5.14
CA THR A 226 0.21 0.64 -6.44
C THR A 226 -0.71 -0.02 -7.45
N VAL A 227 -1.50 0.74 -8.21
CA VAL A 227 -2.41 0.20 -9.23
C VAL A 227 -1.64 -0.14 -10.51
N ILE A 228 -1.61 -1.42 -10.90
CA ILE A 228 -0.94 -1.89 -12.12
C ILE A 228 -1.91 -1.91 -13.30
N THR A 229 -3.13 -2.41 -13.05
CA THR A 229 -4.21 -2.45 -14.03
C THR A 229 -5.43 -1.77 -13.43
N PRO A 230 -5.86 -0.61 -13.96
CA PRO A 230 -7.11 0.07 -13.58
C PRO A 230 -8.34 -0.78 -13.89
N GLY A 231 -9.44 -0.51 -13.21
CA GLY A 231 -10.66 -1.28 -13.38
C GLY A 231 -11.78 -0.82 -12.47
N THR A 232 -12.81 -1.67 -12.37
CA THR A 232 -13.92 -1.49 -11.44
C THR A 232 -13.83 -2.55 -10.35
N ILE A 233 -14.16 -2.17 -9.13
CA ILE A 233 -14.35 -3.10 -8.01
C ILE A 233 -15.77 -2.93 -7.47
N ARG A 234 -16.41 -4.04 -7.12
CA ARG A 234 -17.68 -4.11 -6.40
C ARG A 234 -17.50 -4.89 -5.10
N THR A 235 -18.34 -4.58 -4.12
CA THR A 235 -18.45 -5.42 -2.93
C THR A 235 -18.84 -6.84 -3.34
N GLY A 236 -18.16 -7.83 -2.77
CA GLY A 236 -18.30 -9.25 -3.12
C GLY A 236 -17.42 -9.72 -4.28
N ASP A 237 -16.67 -8.85 -4.96
CA ASP A 237 -15.70 -9.28 -5.98
C ASP A 237 -14.58 -10.13 -5.35
N SER A 238 -14.05 -11.07 -6.15
CA SER A 238 -12.95 -11.95 -5.73
C SER A 238 -11.66 -11.18 -5.44
N VAL A 239 -10.93 -11.59 -4.41
CA VAL A 239 -9.59 -11.16 -4.06
C VAL A 239 -8.68 -12.38 -4.10
N ALA A 240 -7.68 -12.35 -4.96
CA ALA A 240 -6.73 -13.44 -5.12
C ALA A 240 -5.32 -12.91 -5.29
N LEU A 241 -4.33 -13.74 -4.95
CA LEU A 241 -2.97 -13.52 -5.44
C LEU A 241 -2.98 -13.61 -6.97
N GLU A 242 -2.29 -12.69 -7.66
CA GLU A 242 -2.21 -12.78 -9.12
C GLU A 242 -1.42 -14.05 -9.52
N PRO A 243 -2.00 -14.96 -10.34
CA PRO A 243 -1.31 -16.16 -10.82
C PRO A 243 -0.05 -15.81 -11.63
N LEU A 244 1.01 -16.63 -11.49
CA LEU A 244 2.29 -16.47 -12.20
C LEU A 244 2.14 -16.49 -13.72
#